data_AF-A0A8H6R6Y9-F1
#
_entry.id   AF-A0A8H6R6Y9-F1
#
_cell.length_a   1.000
_cell.length_b   1.000
_cell.length_c   1.000
_cell.angle_alpha   90.00
_cell.angle_beta   90.00
_cell.angle_gamma   90.00
#
_symmetry.space_group_name_H-M   'P 1'
#
loop_
_entity.id
_entity.type
_entity.pdbx_description
1 polymer ?
#
loop_
_entity_poly.entity_id
_entity_poly.type
_entity_poly.pdbx_seq_one_letter_code
_entity_poly.pdbx_strand_id
1 'polypeptide(L)'
;MLYTKADFPVRQEEDQLYIYSLMLSCPVLYRRIHQDEYAISREYLHHRKRRYLQRSDCSPGEDLTFISELFPPQPPQYTASSSRDEFPQYSFGYLADLTRCWVTCLRLSYYLADYAIQHHLQHDSDAQPLWSSSKTEKEVIYSRGVDMLQSRLLYPLAYLALFLETYADARDTARETGKPHQLHHSLEEQQSILQRPPFTTTEVLLSTHHCMHLLCSSVRHLMNPEFPPSSTGSWVSVLLTTSTLERILDFFIAAADDQSAEAQHAHARNTQSHTQTRTPHTHARNESSTWTKRREFLLRMRKDWNEYLASVDGDRTASDEHELVAPPGLRQIWFEAAEKEMYRRGYIVNSVMTSIEI
;
A
#
# COMPACT_ATOMS: atom_id res chain seq x y z
N MET A 1 1.55 -21.47 4.61
CA MET A 1 2.31 -21.24 3.37
C MET A 1 1.72 -19.98 2.78
N LEU A 2 2.42 -18.86 2.89
CA LEU A 2 1.96 -17.58 2.35
C LEU A 2 2.40 -17.48 0.88
N TYR A 3 1.62 -16.73 0.10
CA TYR A 3 1.64 -16.73 -1.37
C TYR A 3 3.02 -16.40 -1.95
N THR A 4 3.49 -17.18 -2.92
CA THR A 4 4.62 -16.79 -3.79
C THR A 4 4.14 -15.80 -4.87
N LYS A 5 5.06 -15.13 -5.57
CA LYS A 5 4.78 -14.24 -6.74
C LYS A 5 3.81 -14.86 -7.77
N ALA A 6 3.71 -16.19 -7.84
CA ALA A 6 2.84 -16.93 -8.75
C ALA A 6 1.49 -17.40 -8.15
N ASP A 7 1.30 -17.30 -6.83
CA ASP A 7 0.15 -17.89 -6.15
C ASP A 7 -0.96 -16.89 -5.77
N PHE A 8 -0.83 -15.59 -6.07
CA PHE A 8 -1.87 -14.61 -5.76
C PHE A 8 -3.25 -15.11 -6.25
N PRO A 9 -4.27 -15.16 -5.38
CA PRO A 9 -5.38 -16.06 -5.60
C PRO A 9 -6.33 -15.53 -6.68
N VAL A 10 -6.19 -16.08 -7.88
CA VAL A 10 -7.17 -16.02 -8.98
C VAL A 10 -8.58 -16.43 -8.49
N ARG A 11 -8.69 -17.26 -7.45
CA ARG A 11 -9.97 -17.69 -6.85
C ARG A 11 -10.82 -16.58 -6.23
N GLN A 12 -10.23 -15.47 -5.78
CA GLN A 12 -11.03 -14.38 -5.19
C GLN A 12 -11.90 -13.68 -6.23
N GLU A 13 -11.43 -13.62 -7.48
CA GLU A 13 -12.14 -13.00 -8.58
C GLU A 13 -13.30 -13.86 -9.08
N GLU A 14 -13.19 -15.20 -9.01
CA GLU A 14 -14.16 -16.13 -9.63
C GLU A 14 -15.61 -15.96 -9.14
N ASP A 15 -15.84 -15.79 -7.83
CA ASP A 15 -17.21 -15.68 -7.27
C ASP A 15 -17.88 -14.34 -7.60
N GLN A 16 -17.12 -13.23 -7.55
CA GLN A 16 -17.63 -11.90 -7.94
C GLN A 16 -17.80 -11.80 -9.46
N LEU A 17 -16.85 -12.33 -10.24
CA LEU A 17 -16.93 -12.42 -11.70
C LEU A 17 -18.15 -13.24 -12.15
N TYR A 18 -18.55 -14.26 -11.39
CA TYR A 18 -19.76 -15.05 -11.68
C TYR A 18 -21.05 -14.22 -11.53
N ILE A 19 -21.16 -13.40 -10.48
CA ILE A 19 -22.31 -12.49 -10.29
C ILE A 19 -22.36 -11.45 -11.42
N TYR A 20 -21.23 -10.85 -11.78
CA TYR A 20 -21.15 -9.93 -12.91
C TYR A 20 -21.50 -10.61 -14.25
N SER A 21 -21.04 -11.84 -14.47
CA SER A 21 -21.37 -12.62 -15.67
C SER A 21 -22.88 -12.92 -15.75
N LEU A 22 -23.52 -13.22 -14.62
CA LEU A 22 -24.98 -13.40 -14.54
C LEU A 22 -25.75 -12.11 -14.83
N MET A 23 -25.27 -10.96 -14.34
CA MET A 23 -25.85 -9.65 -14.64
C MET A 23 -25.80 -9.32 -16.13
N LEU A 24 -24.72 -9.72 -16.82
CA LEU A 24 -24.54 -9.50 -18.26
C LEU A 24 -25.33 -10.48 -19.15
N SER A 25 -25.82 -11.58 -18.58
CA SER A 25 -26.50 -12.65 -19.34
C SER A 25 -27.95 -12.32 -19.72
N CYS A 26 -28.68 -11.55 -18.90
CA CYS A 26 -30.09 -11.22 -19.19
C CYS A 26 -30.57 -9.95 -18.44
N PRO A 27 -31.34 -9.04 -19.10
CA PRO A 27 -31.88 -7.83 -18.47
C PRO A 27 -32.82 -8.07 -17.28
N VAL A 28 -33.49 -9.22 -17.23
CA VAL A 28 -34.37 -9.61 -16.10
C VAL A 28 -33.53 -10.00 -14.89
N LEU A 29 -32.43 -10.74 -15.11
CA LEU A 29 -31.48 -11.09 -14.05
C LEU A 29 -30.76 -9.85 -13.55
N TYR A 30 -30.30 -8.97 -14.45
CA TYR A 30 -29.73 -7.67 -14.10
C TYR A 30 -30.65 -6.90 -13.14
N ARG A 31 -31.93 -6.75 -13.49
CA ARG A 31 -32.91 -6.04 -12.64
C ARG A 31 -33.11 -6.70 -11.29
N ARG A 32 -33.21 -8.02 -11.22
CA ARG A 32 -33.38 -8.75 -9.95
C ARG A 32 -32.15 -8.64 -9.06
N ILE A 33 -30.96 -8.86 -9.64
CA ILE A 33 -29.69 -8.79 -8.91
C ILE A 33 -29.48 -7.39 -8.34
N HIS A 34 -29.81 -6.34 -9.10
CA HIS A 34 -29.68 -4.97 -8.64
C HIS A 34 -30.75 -4.60 -7.58
N GLN A 35 -31.98 -5.13 -7.69
CA GLN A 35 -33.02 -4.94 -6.67
C GLN A 35 -32.65 -5.59 -5.33
N ASP A 36 -31.96 -6.74 -5.37
CA ASP A 36 -31.58 -7.52 -4.19
C ASP A 36 -30.09 -7.33 -3.79
N GLU A 37 -29.40 -6.34 -4.37
CA GLU A 37 -27.95 -6.12 -4.24
C GLU A 37 -27.48 -6.07 -2.78
N TYR A 38 -28.23 -5.35 -1.93
CA TYR A 38 -27.99 -5.28 -0.50
C TYR A 38 -28.00 -6.67 0.16
N ALA A 39 -29.04 -7.46 -0.10
CA ALA A 39 -29.21 -8.77 0.53
C ALA A 39 -28.14 -9.75 0.07
N ILE A 40 -27.82 -9.73 -1.24
CA ILE A 40 -26.77 -10.55 -1.83
C ILE A 40 -25.41 -10.18 -1.22
N SER A 41 -25.07 -8.90 -1.17
CA SER A 41 -23.78 -8.44 -0.68
C SER A 41 -23.57 -8.74 0.80
N ARG A 42 -24.62 -8.56 1.62
CA ARG A 42 -24.60 -8.89 3.05
C ARG A 42 -24.44 -10.40 3.27
N GLU A 43 -25.21 -11.22 2.56
CA GLU A 43 -25.14 -12.68 2.71
C GLU A 43 -23.79 -13.24 2.23
N TYR A 44 -23.20 -12.64 1.18
CA TYR A 44 -21.86 -12.99 0.72
C TYR A 44 -20.80 -12.86 1.83
N LEU A 45 -20.78 -11.72 2.54
CA LEU A 45 -19.85 -11.54 3.67
C LEU A 45 -20.15 -12.49 4.83
N HIS A 46 -21.42 -12.70 5.19
CA HIS A 46 -21.78 -13.66 6.23
C HIS A 46 -21.38 -15.10 5.87
N HIS A 47 -21.55 -15.49 4.62
CA HIS A 47 -21.10 -16.79 4.13
C HIS A 47 -19.58 -16.94 4.24
N ARG A 48 -18.80 -15.91 3.85
CA ARG A 48 -17.34 -15.93 4.01
C ARG A 48 -16.90 -15.98 5.47
N LYS A 49 -17.51 -15.19 6.35
CA LYS A 49 -17.24 -15.21 7.79
C LYS A 49 -17.49 -16.59 8.40
N ARG A 50 -18.61 -17.24 8.05
CA ARG A 50 -18.90 -18.63 8.48
C ARG A 50 -17.88 -19.63 7.95
N ARG A 51 -17.50 -19.52 6.69
CA ARG A 51 -16.54 -20.43 6.04
C ARG A 51 -15.14 -20.32 6.67
N TYR A 52 -14.71 -19.10 6.99
CA TYR A 52 -13.45 -18.85 7.67
C TYR A 52 -13.43 -19.49 9.07
N LEU A 53 -14.49 -19.31 9.86
CA LEU A 53 -14.60 -19.92 11.19
C LEU A 53 -14.64 -21.45 11.18
N GLN A 54 -15.07 -22.07 10.08
CA GLN A 54 -15.19 -23.53 9.95
C GLN A 54 -13.95 -24.21 9.37
N ARG A 55 -13.00 -23.45 8.79
CA ARG A 55 -11.82 -24.00 8.12
C ARG A 55 -10.54 -23.49 8.77
N SER A 56 -9.80 -24.39 9.40
CA SER A 56 -8.50 -24.09 10.01
C SER A 56 -7.39 -23.74 8.99
N ASP A 57 -7.60 -24.03 7.70
CA ASP A 57 -6.59 -23.89 6.64
C ASP A 57 -6.87 -22.71 5.67
N CYS A 58 -7.69 -21.73 6.08
CA CYS A 58 -7.98 -20.59 5.22
C CYS A 58 -6.71 -19.76 4.96
N SER A 59 -6.45 -19.50 3.67
CA SER A 59 -5.37 -18.60 3.28
C SER A 59 -5.67 -17.18 3.78
N PRO A 60 -4.67 -16.39 4.20
CA PRO A 60 -4.87 -14.99 4.60
C PRO A 60 -5.58 -14.14 3.55
N GLY A 61 -5.43 -14.46 2.26
CA GLY A 61 -6.22 -13.80 1.21
C GLY A 61 -7.73 -14.05 1.33
N GLU A 62 -8.17 -15.18 1.88
CA GLU A 62 -9.59 -15.51 1.92
C GLU A 62 -10.38 -14.78 3.02
N ASP A 63 -9.69 -14.11 3.96
CA ASP A 63 -10.31 -13.43 5.11
C ASP A 63 -10.72 -11.98 4.79
N LEU A 64 -11.89 -11.83 4.15
CA LEU A 64 -12.53 -10.52 4.04
C LEU A 64 -13.24 -10.10 5.34
N THR A 65 -13.27 -10.96 6.36
CA THR A 65 -13.95 -10.65 7.64
C THR A 65 -13.22 -9.51 8.33
N PHE A 66 -11.89 -9.66 8.46
CA PHE A 66 -11.04 -8.64 9.08
C PHE A 66 -11.19 -7.28 8.41
N ILE A 67 -11.06 -7.21 7.08
CA ILE A 67 -11.13 -5.93 6.37
C ILE A 67 -12.54 -5.31 6.43
N SER A 68 -13.60 -6.12 6.43
CA SER A 68 -14.97 -5.62 6.57
C SER A 68 -15.30 -5.09 7.98
N GLU A 69 -14.54 -5.52 8.99
CA GLU A 69 -14.64 -4.99 10.35
C GLU A 69 -13.88 -3.67 10.50
N LEU A 70 -12.80 -3.47 9.74
CA LEU A 70 -12.07 -2.20 9.68
C LEU A 70 -12.81 -1.12 8.88
N PHE A 71 -13.43 -1.51 7.77
CA PHE A 71 -14.16 -0.61 6.88
C PHE A 71 -15.64 -0.99 6.86
N PRO A 72 -16.41 -0.65 7.89
CA PRO A 72 -17.84 -0.94 7.91
C PRO A 72 -18.56 -0.15 6.80
N PRO A 73 -19.68 -0.68 6.25
CA PRO A 73 -20.46 0.05 5.27
C PRO A 73 -21.01 1.34 5.86
N GLN A 74 -21.11 2.39 5.04
CA GLN A 74 -21.60 3.69 5.47
C GLN A 74 -23.01 3.59 6.09
N PRO A 75 -23.27 4.36 7.15
CA PRO A 75 -24.60 4.39 7.75
C PRO A 75 -25.64 4.90 6.73
N PRO A 76 -26.90 4.45 6.84
CA PRO A 76 -27.97 4.91 5.96
C PRO A 76 -28.07 6.44 5.96
N GLN A 77 -28.19 7.02 4.77
CA GLN A 77 -28.44 8.45 4.62
C GLN A 77 -29.92 8.72 4.87
N TYR A 78 -30.25 9.24 6.06
CA TYR A 78 -31.61 9.65 6.39
C TYR A 78 -31.98 10.92 5.60
N THR A 79 -32.46 10.76 4.37
CA THR A 79 -33.10 11.86 3.64
C THR A 79 -34.57 11.95 4.08
N ALA A 80 -35.05 13.18 4.30
CA ALA A 80 -36.40 13.43 4.85
C ALA A 80 -37.56 12.98 3.94
N SER A 81 -37.28 12.41 2.76
CA SER A 81 -38.27 12.12 1.72
C SER A 81 -38.33 10.67 1.23
N SER A 82 -37.60 9.71 1.80
CA SER A 82 -37.65 8.31 1.34
C SER A 82 -37.77 7.31 2.48
N SER A 83 -38.93 6.65 2.54
CA SER A 83 -39.28 5.59 3.49
C SER A 83 -38.59 4.25 3.20
N ARG A 84 -37.32 4.23 2.76
CA ARG A 84 -36.68 2.98 2.30
C ARG A 84 -35.25 2.68 2.72
N ASP A 85 -34.45 3.63 3.21
CA ASP A 85 -33.04 3.33 3.54
C ASP A 85 -32.77 3.49 5.04
N GLU A 86 -33.14 2.46 5.81
CA GLU A 86 -32.76 2.30 7.23
C GLU A 86 -31.56 1.36 7.43
N PHE A 87 -30.97 0.82 6.35
CA PHE A 87 -29.91 -0.19 6.43
C PHE A 87 -28.54 0.34 5.97
N PRO A 88 -27.43 -0.16 6.54
CA PRO A 88 -26.08 0.17 6.05
C PRO A 88 -25.92 -0.18 4.58
N GLN A 89 -25.19 0.63 3.81
CA GLN A 89 -25.11 0.48 2.35
C GLN A 89 -24.20 -0.69 1.90
N TYR A 90 -24.56 -1.94 2.22
CA TYR A 90 -23.95 -3.10 1.58
C TYR A 90 -24.27 -3.08 0.09
N SER A 91 -23.25 -3.07 -0.75
CA SER A 91 -23.36 -3.03 -2.21
C SER A 91 -22.23 -3.83 -2.87
N PHE A 92 -22.36 -4.12 -4.16
CA PHE A 92 -21.27 -4.74 -4.93
C PHE A 92 -20.06 -3.81 -5.02
N GLY A 93 -20.30 -2.49 -5.07
CA GLY A 93 -19.23 -1.48 -5.00
C GLY A 93 -18.43 -1.60 -3.70
N TYR A 94 -19.12 -1.65 -2.56
CA TYR A 94 -18.49 -1.86 -1.25
C TYR A 94 -17.67 -3.17 -1.20
N LEU A 95 -18.21 -4.28 -1.71
CA LEU A 95 -17.47 -5.54 -1.76
C LEU A 95 -16.24 -5.46 -2.68
N ALA A 96 -16.34 -4.74 -3.80
CA ALA A 96 -15.22 -4.53 -4.71
C ALA A 96 -14.12 -3.68 -4.05
N ASP A 97 -14.50 -2.62 -3.33
CA ASP A 97 -13.57 -1.76 -2.59
C ASP A 97 -12.87 -2.53 -1.46
N LEU A 98 -13.61 -3.34 -0.69
CA LEU A 98 -13.01 -4.22 0.34
C LEU A 98 -12.01 -5.21 -0.26
N THR A 99 -12.40 -5.89 -1.35
CA THR A 99 -11.51 -6.83 -2.04
C THR A 99 -10.27 -6.10 -2.56
N ARG A 100 -10.44 -4.92 -3.18
CA ARG A 100 -9.33 -4.10 -3.68
C ARG A 100 -8.37 -3.71 -2.57
N CYS A 101 -8.88 -3.18 -1.45
CA CYS A 101 -8.08 -2.79 -0.30
C CYS A 101 -7.31 -3.99 0.29
N TRP A 102 -7.98 -5.13 0.48
CA TRP A 102 -7.34 -6.33 1.03
C TRP A 102 -6.27 -6.92 0.11
N VAL A 103 -6.55 -7.04 -1.19
CA VAL A 103 -5.59 -7.52 -2.18
C VAL A 103 -4.39 -6.59 -2.26
N THR A 104 -4.60 -5.28 -2.19
CA THR A 104 -3.51 -4.30 -2.14
C THR A 104 -2.63 -4.51 -0.92
N CYS A 105 -3.21 -4.64 0.28
CA CYS A 105 -2.46 -4.91 1.50
C CYS A 105 -1.70 -6.25 1.42
N LEU A 106 -2.34 -7.30 0.89
CA LEU A 106 -1.73 -8.62 0.72
C LEU A 106 -0.53 -8.57 -0.23
N ARG A 107 -0.68 -7.96 -1.40
CA ARG A 107 0.41 -7.83 -2.39
C ARG A 107 1.52 -6.92 -1.88
N LEU A 108 1.16 -5.79 -1.28
CA LEU A 108 2.14 -4.84 -0.74
C LEU A 108 2.94 -5.47 0.41
N SER A 109 2.29 -6.26 1.27
CA SER A 109 2.98 -7.00 2.35
C SER A 109 4.03 -7.96 1.79
N TYR A 110 3.73 -8.64 0.67
CA TYR A 110 4.67 -9.53 -0.01
C TYR A 110 5.85 -8.75 -0.58
N TYR A 111 5.61 -7.74 -1.42
CA TYR A 111 6.70 -7.03 -2.08
C TYR A 111 7.57 -6.24 -1.10
N LEU A 112 6.97 -5.69 -0.04
CA LEU A 112 7.71 -5.03 1.02
C LEU A 112 8.58 -6.03 1.79
N ALA A 113 8.06 -7.22 2.10
CA ALA A 113 8.83 -8.26 2.77
C ALA A 113 9.98 -8.80 1.88
N ASP A 114 9.68 -9.08 0.61
CA ASP A 114 10.64 -9.51 -0.41
C ASP A 114 11.82 -8.53 -0.50
N TYR A 115 11.51 -7.25 -0.67
CA TYR A 115 12.51 -6.18 -0.72
C TYR A 115 13.30 -6.06 0.59
N ALA A 116 12.63 -5.99 1.74
CA ALA A 116 13.28 -5.76 3.02
C ALA A 116 14.25 -6.90 3.39
N ILE A 117 13.85 -8.16 3.16
CA ILE A 117 14.67 -9.33 3.40
C ILE A 117 15.85 -9.38 2.43
N GLN A 118 15.61 -9.12 1.14
CA GLN A 118 16.68 -9.06 0.15
C GLN A 118 17.71 -7.98 0.49
N HIS A 119 17.25 -6.78 0.84
CA HIS A 119 18.11 -5.65 1.20
C HIS A 119 18.92 -5.95 2.47
N HIS A 120 18.28 -6.49 3.52
CA HIS A 120 18.96 -6.86 4.75
C HIS A 120 20.05 -7.92 4.51
N LEU A 121 19.76 -8.97 3.74
CA LEU A 121 20.72 -10.03 3.45
C LEU A 121 21.89 -9.57 2.56
N GLN A 122 21.70 -8.50 1.77
CA GLN A 122 22.75 -7.95 0.91
C GLN A 122 23.65 -6.94 1.63
N HIS A 123 23.08 -6.10 2.51
CA HIS A 123 23.76 -4.92 3.04
C HIS A 123 24.10 -5.00 4.54
N ASP A 124 23.45 -5.86 5.31
CA ASP A 124 23.73 -5.99 6.74
C ASP A 124 25.00 -6.83 6.96
N SER A 125 25.95 -6.27 7.71
CA SER A 125 27.26 -6.90 7.97
C SER A 125 27.12 -8.23 8.72
N ASP A 126 26.11 -8.37 9.56
CA ASP A 126 25.88 -9.60 10.34
C ASP A 126 25.14 -10.68 9.51
N ALA A 127 24.33 -10.26 8.53
CA ALA A 127 23.52 -11.16 7.71
C ALA A 127 24.21 -11.57 6.38
N GLN A 128 25.11 -10.75 5.87
CA GLN A 128 25.83 -10.98 4.61
C GLN A 128 26.63 -12.30 4.60
N PRO A 129 27.29 -12.75 5.68
CA PRO A 129 27.94 -14.07 5.71
C PRO A 129 26.95 -15.23 5.53
N LEU A 130 25.76 -15.14 6.14
CA LEU A 130 24.70 -16.15 6.02
C LEU A 130 24.13 -16.20 4.59
N TRP A 131 24.11 -15.04 3.91
CA TRP A 131 23.69 -14.90 2.52
C TRP A 131 24.69 -15.45 1.50
N SER A 132 25.97 -15.57 1.89
CA SER A 132 27.07 -16.12 1.08
C SER A 132 27.21 -17.64 1.15
N SER A 133 26.29 -18.32 1.84
CA SER A 133 26.24 -19.77 2.01
C SER A 133 25.80 -20.53 0.74
N SER A 134 25.54 -21.84 0.87
CA SER A 134 25.13 -22.69 -0.25
C SER A 134 23.84 -22.18 -0.93
N LYS A 135 23.70 -22.42 -2.24
CA LYS A 135 22.53 -21.95 -3.03
C LYS A 135 21.19 -22.36 -2.41
N THR A 136 21.11 -23.58 -1.90
CA THR A 136 19.87 -24.13 -1.30
C THR A 136 19.57 -23.50 0.06
N GLU A 137 20.58 -23.32 0.91
CA GLU A 137 20.41 -22.70 2.23
C GLU A 137 19.97 -21.24 2.11
N LYS A 138 20.56 -20.52 1.15
CA LYS A 138 20.17 -19.16 0.78
C LYS A 138 18.68 -19.05 0.43
N GLU A 139 18.18 -19.95 -0.42
CA GLU A 139 16.77 -19.94 -0.86
C GLU A 139 15.81 -20.26 0.28
N VAL A 140 16.19 -21.18 1.19
CA VAL A 140 15.38 -21.53 2.37
C VAL A 140 15.32 -20.39 3.37
N ILE A 141 16.45 -19.75 3.66
CA ILE A 141 16.50 -18.59 4.59
C ILE A 141 15.71 -17.43 4.01
N TYR A 142 15.86 -17.17 2.71
CA TYR A 142 15.12 -16.13 2.01
C TYR A 142 13.61 -16.34 2.08
N SER A 143 13.12 -17.48 1.59
CA SER A 143 11.68 -17.79 1.54
C SER A 143 11.04 -17.74 2.92
N ARG A 144 11.70 -18.35 3.93
CA ARG A 144 11.22 -18.30 5.31
C ARG A 144 11.20 -16.88 5.89
N GLY A 145 12.21 -16.07 5.58
CA GLY A 145 12.28 -14.67 6.00
C GLY A 145 11.14 -13.84 5.41
N VAL A 146 10.88 -14.00 4.11
CA VAL A 146 9.79 -13.31 3.39
C VAL A 146 8.44 -13.73 3.97
N ASP A 147 8.18 -15.03 4.10
CA ASP A 147 6.92 -15.54 4.65
C ASP A 147 6.64 -15.01 6.06
N MET A 148 7.67 -15.04 6.92
CA MET A 148 7.55 -14.58 8.30
C MET A 148 7.29 -13.08 8.36
N LEU A 149 8.05 -12.28 7.60
CA LEU A 149 7.89 -10.83 7.60
C LEU A 149 6.54 -10.43 6.98
N GLN A 150 6.14 -11.05 5.88
CA GLN A 150 4.83 -10.82 5.25
C GLN A 150 3.69 -11.07 6.24
N SER A 151 3.72 -12.19 6.98
CA SER A 151 2.70 -12.53 7.98
C SER A 151 2.55 -11.46 9.08
N ARG A 152 3.65 -10.74 9.39
CA ARG A 152 3.68 -9.67 10.38
C ARG A 152 3.32 -8.30 9.82
N LEU A 153 3.43 -8.11 8.49
CA LEU A 153 3.15 -6.84 7.83
C LEU A 153 1.70 -6.70 7.35
N LEU A 154 1.02 -7.82 7.07
CA LEU A 154 -0.32 -7.80 6.46
C LEU A 154 -1.34 -6.95 7.22
N TYR A 155 -1.54 -7.23 8.52
CA TYR A 155 -2.51 -6.48 9.33
C TYR A 155 -2.06 -5.03 9.60
N PRO A 156 -0.80 -4.74 9.95
CA PRO A 156 -0.30 -3.37 10.01
C PRO A 156 -0.52 -2.54 8.75
N LEU A 157 -0.39 -3.12 7.56
CA LEU A 157 -0.68 -2.40 6.30
C LEU A 157 -2.17 -2.06 6.16
N ALA A 158 -3.06 -2.94 6.58
CA ALA A 158 -4.49 -2.65 6.59
C ALA A 158 -4.86 -1.56 7.62
N TYR A 159 -4.19 -1.53 8.78
CA TYR A 159 -4.33 -0.42 9.73
C TYR A 159 -3.79 0.89 9.15
N LEU A 160 -2.68 0.87 8.42
CA LEU A 160 -2.20 2.05 7.69
C LEU A 160 -3.21 2.54 6.65
N ALA A 161 -3.80 1.62 5.87
CA ALA A 161 -4.84 1.95 4.91
C ALA A 161 -6.01 2.69 5.61
N LEU A 162 -6.50 2.12 6.72
CA LEU A 162 -7.58 2.73 7.50
C LEU A 162 -7.24 4.14 7.98
N PHE A 163 -6.03 4.33 8.51
CA PHE A 163 -5.59 5.66 8.96
C PHE A 163 -5.54 6.66 7.80
N LEU A 164 -4.92 6.27 6.68
CA LEU A 164 -4.75 7.17 5.52
C LEU A 164 -6.10 7.54 4.90
N GLU A 165 -7.02 6.59 4.76
CA GLU A 165 -8.37 6.85 4.24
C GLU A 165 -9.18 7.74 5.20
N THR A 166 -9.16 7.45 6.50
CA THR A 166 -9.87 8.28 7.50
C THR A 166 -9.32 9.70 7.55
N TYR A 167 -8.00 9.85 7.39
CA TYR A 167 -7.35 11.16 7.37
C TYR A 167 -7.64 11.93 6.07
N ALA A 168 -7.71 11.24 4.93
CA ALA A 168 -8.10 11.84 3.66
C ALA A 168 -9.55 12.37 3.72
N ASP A 169 -10.48 11.59 4.25
CA ASP A 169 -11.89 12.00 4.42
C ASP A 169 -12.02 13.24 5.35
N ALA A 170 -11.27 13.26 6.46
CA ALA A 170 -11.24 14.42 7.36
C ALA A 170 -10.71 15.68 6.65
N ARG A 171 -9.70 15.52 5.80
CA ARG A 171 -9.13 16.63 5.02
C ARG A 171 -10.09 17.14 3.94
N ASP A 172 -10.80 16.26 3.25
CA ASP A 172 -11.72 16.66 2.20
C ASP A 172 -12.98 17.34 2.77
N THR A 173 -13.52 16.86 3.89
CA THR A 173 -14.61 17.55 4.59
C THR A 173 -14.20 18.94 5.10
N ALA A 174 -12.96 19.12 5.54
CA ALA A 174 -12.44 20.44 5.93
C ALA A 174 -12.32 21.40 4.73
N ARG A 175 -11.95 20.89 3.55
CA ARG A 175 -11.89 21.66 2.30
C ARG A 175 -13.28 22.12 1.86
N GLU A 176 -14.27 21.24 1.89
CA GLU A 176 -15.66 21.55 1.51
C GLU A 176 -16.29 22.61 2.42
N THR A 177 -15.91 22.64 3.70
CA THR A 177 -16.42 23.62 4.68
C THR A 177 -15.69 24.96 4.65
N GLY A 178 -14.73 25.16 3.73
CA GLY A 178 -14.02 26.43 3.53
C GLY A 178 -13.15 26.85 4.71
N LYS A 179 -12.85 25.95 5.64
CA LYS A 179 -11.98 26.26 6.78
C LYS A 179 -10.51 26.14 6.35
N PRO A 180 -9.67 27.14 6.63
CA PRO A 180 -8.24 27.04 6.34
C PRO A 180 -7.67 25.85 7.14
N HIS A 181 -7.06 24.91 6.41
CA HIS A 181 -6.48 23.70 6.97
C HIS A 181 -5.18 24.07 7.73
N GLN A 182 -5.33 24.50 8.98
CA GLN A 182 -4.19 24.84 9.84
C GLN A 182 -3.45 23.57 10.28
N LEU A 183 -2.12 23.61 10.25
CA LEU A 183 -1.24 22.50 10.68
C LEU A 183 -1.59 21.96 12.08
N HIS A 184 -2.03 22.82 12.99
CA HIS A 184 -2.47 22.42 14.33
C HIS A 184 -3.75 21.58 14.33
N HIS A 185 -4.73 21.90 13.48
CA HIS A 185 -5.97 21.13 13.35
C HIS A 185 -5.72 19.75 12.75
N SER A 186 -4.81 19.66 11.78
CA SER A 186 -4.39 18.38 11.17
C SER A 186 -3.82 17.40 12.22
N LEU A 187 -3.00 17.88 13.16
CA LEU A 187 -2.43 17.03 14.19
C LEU A 187 -3.49 16.52 15.18
N GLU A 188 -4.41 17.38 15.62
CA GLU A 188 -5.49 16.99 16.54
C GLU A 188 -6.40 15.94 15.91
N GLU A 189 -6.71 16.08 14.62
CA GLU A 189 -7.47 15.09 13.85
C GLU A 189 -6.75 13.75 13.78
N GLN A 190 -5.46 13.74 13.45
CA GLN A 190 -4.65 12.51 13.44
C GLN A 190 -4.62 11.84 14.81
N GLN A 191 -4.43 12.59 15.88
CA GLN A 191 -4.47 12.04 17.25
C GLN A 191 -5.85 11.48 17.60
N SER A 192 -6.93 12.16 17.18
CA SER A 192 -8.31 11.68 17.35
C SER A 192 -8.54 10.34 16.64
N ILE A 193 -7.97 10.15 15.43
CA ILE A 193 -7.99 8.86 14.72
C ILE A 193 -7.24 7.80 15.53
N LEU A 194 -6.03 8.09 16.00
CA LEU A 194 -5.19 7.14 16.76
C LEU A 194 -5.75 6.79 18.16
N GLN A 195 -6.70 7.57 18.66
CA GLN A 195 -7.40 7.32 19.92
C GLN A 195 -8.65 6.43 19.75
N ARG A 196 -9.04 6.10 18.51
CA ARG A 196 -10.18 5.22 18.20
C ARG A 196 -9.70 3.79 17.91
N PRO A 197 -10.57 2.77 18.06
CA PRO A 197 -10.25 1.42 17.59
C PRO A 197 -9.90 1.43 16.09
N PRO A 198 -8.94 0.60 15.62
CA PRO A 198 -8.21 -0.43 16.36
C PRO A 198 -6.95 0.08 17.09
N PHE A 199 -6.59 1.35 16.93
CA PHE A 199 -5.36 1.95 17.47
C PHE A 199 -5.32 2.13 18.98
N THR A 200 -6.43 1.86 19.69
CA THR A 200 -6.49 1.89 21.15
C THR A 200 -5.55 0.88 21.81
N THR A 201 -5.22 -0.21 21.12
CA THR A 201 -4.25 -1.18 21.62
C THR A 201 -2.82 -0.75 21.27
N THR A 202 -1.91 -0.84 22.24
CA THR A 202 -0.50 -0.46 22.03
C THR A 202 0.17 -1.33 20.98
N GLU A 203 -0.13 -2.64 20.96
CA GLU A 203 0.45 -3.56 19.98
C GLU A 203 0.11 -3.17 18.54
N VAL A 204 -1.15 -2.81 18.28
CA VAL A 204 -1.56 -2.30 16.95
C VAL A 204 -0.84 -1.00 16.64
N LEU A 205 -0.79 -0.05 17.57
CA LEU A 205 -0.12 1.23 17.33
C LEU A 205 1.39 1.06 17.02
N LEU A 206 2.09 0.22 17.79
CA LEU A 206 3.52 -0.05 17.61
C LEU A 206 3.79 -0.82 16.32
N SER A 207 3.05 -1.89 16.04
CA SER A 207 3.23 -2.68 14.82
C SER A 207 2.95 -1.84 13.57
N THR A 208 1.90 -1.02 13.60
CA THR A 208 1.58 -0.06 12.53
C THR A 208 2.68 0.98 12.34
N HIS A 209 3.24 1.51 13.44
CA HIS A 209 4.34 2.47 13.36
C HIS A 209 5.63 1.87 12.78
N HIS A 210 6.03 0.67 13.19
CA HIS A 210 7.19 -0.02 12.60
C HIS A 210 6.95 -0.34 11.12
N CYS A 211 5.72 -0.73 10.75
CA CYS A 211 5.34 -0.96 9.36
C CYS A 211 5.48 0.32 8.52
N MET A 212 5.02 1.47 9.06
CA MET A 212 5.16 2.76 8.40
C MET A 212 6.62 3.16 8.19
N HIS A 213 7.48 2.96 9.19
CA HIS A 213 8.92 3.18 9.08
C HIS A 213 9.54 2.30 7.98
N LEU A 214 9.24 0.99 8.00
CA LEU A 214 9.77 0.06 7.01
C LEU A 214 9.33 0.43 5.59
N LEU A 215 8.05 0.77 5.41
CA LEU A 215 7.48 1.19 4.13
C LEU A 215 8.19 2.45 3.61
N CYS A 216 8.25 3.49 4.44
CA CYS A 216 8.87 4.76 4.06
C CYS A 216 10.36 4.61 3.76
N SER A 217 11.10 3.86 4.58
CA SER A 217 12.53 3.59 4.34
C SER A 217 12.74 2.80 3.05
N SER A 218 11.94 1.76 2.80
CA SER A 218 12.05 0.94 1.60
C SER A 218 11.76 1.73 0.33
N VAL A 219 10.71 2.57 0.34
CA VAL A 219 10.41 3.45 -0.79
C VAL A 219 11.56 4.41 -1.06
N ARG A 220 12.11 5.06 -0.01
CA ARG A 220 13.28 5.96 -0.17
C ARG A 220 14.48 5.26 -0.78
N HIS A 221 14.82 4.07 -0.30
CA HIS A 221 15.94 3.31 -0.85
C HIS A 221 15.71 2.92 -2.31
N LEU A 222 14.49 2.53 -2.68
CA LEU A 222 14.14 2.22 -4.07
C LEU A 222 14.17 3.45 -4.99
N MET A 223 13.94 4.66 -4.47
CA MET A 223 14.03 5.91 -5.24
C MET A 223 15.46 6.38 -5.51
N ASN A 224 16.45 5.91 -4.75
CA ASN A 224 17.85 6.23 -4.99
C ASN A 224 18.40 5.44 -6.19
N PRO A 225 19.19 6.04 -7.12
CA PRO A 225 19.73 7.41 -7.11
C PRO A 225 18.90 8.44 -7.92
N GLU A 226 17.71 8.09 -8.42
CA GLU A 226 16.94 8.95 -9.35
C GLU A 226 16.47 10.28 -8.71
N PHE A 227 16.37 10.33 -7.38
CA PHE A 227 16.05 11.53 -6.64
C PHE A 227 17.08 11.82 -5.55
N PRO A 228 17.41 13.11 -5.31
CA PRO A 228 18.21 13.50 -4.16
C PRO A 228 17.52 13.08 -2.84
N PRO A 229 18.26 12.56 -1.84
CA PRO A 229 17.70 12.15 -0.55
C PRO A 229 16.80 13.22 0.09
N SER A 230 17.20 14.49 -0.02
CA SER A 230 16.46 15.65 0.48
C SER A 230 15.05 15.82 -0.10
N SER A 231 14.78 15.29 -1.29
CA SER A 231 13.46 15.36 -1.93
C SER A 231 12.60 14.12 -1.69
N THR A 232 13.21 12.97 -1.34
CA THR A 232 12.50 11.69 -1.20
C THR A 232 11.41 11.73 -0.12
N GLY A 233 11.63 12.46 0.99
CA GLY A 233 10.62 12.63 2.04
C GLY A 233 9.34 13.30 1.53
N SER A 234 9.47 14.34 0.71
CA SER A 234 8.33 15.03 0.10
C SER A 234 7.57 14.11 -0.87
N TRP A 235 8.28 13.29 -1.65
CA TRP A 235 7.65 12.31 -2.55
C TRP A 235 6.89 11.23 -1.80
N VAL A 236 7.47 10.67 -0.74
CA VAL A 236 6.80 9.66 0.08
C VAL A 236 5.57 10.27 0.76
N SER A 237 5.65 11.52 1.22
CA SER A 237 4.51 12.22 1.78
C SER A 237 3.33 12.32 0.81
N VAL A 238 3.62 12.67 -0.44
CA VAL A 238 2.61 12.76 -1.51
C VAL A 238 2.06 11.39 -1.84
N LEU A 239 2.93 10.40 -1.95
CA LEU A 239 2.53 9.01 -2.18
C LEU A 239 1.59 8.46 -1.11
N LEU A 240 1.63 9.01 0.11
CA LEU A 240 0.75 8.59 1.20
C LEU A 240 -0.51 9.45 1.30
N THR A 241 -0.46 10.72 0.88
CA THR A 241 -1.56 11.68 1.08
C THR A 241 -2.41 11.93 -0.15
N THR A 242 -1.86 11.74 -1.36
CA THR A 242 -2.58 11.94 -2.63
C THR A 242 -2.77 10.67 -3.42
N SER A 243 -2.06 9.61 -3.02
CA SER A 243 -1.97 8.36 -3.74
C SER A 243 -2.30 7.25 -2.75
N THR A 244 -3.22 6.37 -3.09
CA THR A 244 -3.57 5.24 -2.22
C THR A 244 -2.37 4.29 -2.09
N LEU A 245 -2.41 3.36 -1.12
CA LEU A 245 -1.40 2.30 -1.01
C LEU A 245 -1.21 1.49 -2.32
N GLU A 246 -2.19 1.53 -3.23
CA GLU A 246 -2.13 0.93 -4.57
C GLU A 246 -0.98 1.51 -5.41
N ARG A 247 -0.76 2.83 -5.38
CA ARG A 247 0.35 3.44 -6.13
C ARG A 247 1.70 3.07 -5.54
N ILE A 248 1.77 2.91 -4.22
CA ILE A 248 3.00 2.40 -3.57
C ILE A 248 3.23 0.95 -3.99
N LEU A 249 2.18 0.13 -4.04
CA LEU A 249 2.25 -1.23 -4.57
C LEU A 249 2.74 -1.25 -6.04
N ASP A 250 2.21 -0.40 -6.91
CA ASP A 250 2.66 -0.30 -8.31
C ASP A 250 4.15 0.04 -8.42
N PHE A 251 4.65 0.91 -7.54
CA PHE A 251 6.07 1.23 -7.46
C PHE A 251 6.92 0.00 -7.10
N PHE A 252 6.50 -0.78 -6.10
CA PHE A 252 7.18 -2.01 -5.72
C PHE A 252 7.14 -3.07 -6.84
N ILE A 253 6.01 -3.21 -7.54
CA ILE A 253 5.88 -4.10 -8.70
C ILE A 253 6.87 -3.69 -9.80
N ALA A 254 6.91 -2.40 -10.13
CA ALA A 254 7.82 -1.87 -11.14
C ALA A 254 9.29 -2.13 -10.77
N ALA A 255 9.66 -1.94 -9.50
CA ALA A 255 11.00 -2.22 -9.01
C ALA A 255 11.35 -3.72 -9.06
N ALA A 256 10.42 -4.61 -8.70
CA ALA A 256 10.64 -6.05 -8.73
C ALA A 256 10.77 -6.60 -10.17
N ASP A 257 10.06 -6.00 -11.12
CA ASP A 257 10.19 -6.36 -12.54
C ASP A 257 11.55 -6.00 -13.11
N ASP A 258 12.11 -4.85 -12.72
CA ASP A 258 13.46 -4.43 -13.14
C ASP A 258 14.53 -5.40 -12.62
N GLN A 259 14.46 -5.79 -11.35
CA GLN A 259 15.37 -6.79 -10.78
C GLN A 259 15.26 -8.14 -11.50
N SER A 260 14.04 -8.55 -11.87
CA SER A 260 13.80 -9.80 -12.60
C SER A 260 14.43 -9.75 -14.00
N ALA A 261 14.32 -8.61 -14.69
CA ALA A 261 14.92 -8.40 -16.01
C ALA A 261 16.46 -8.38 -15.93
N GLU A 262 17.04 -7.72 -14.93
CA GLU A 262 18.49 -7.70 -14.70
C GLU A 262 19.05 -9.10 -14.47
N ALA A 263 18.39 -9.92 -13.66
CA ALA A 263 18.79 -11.30 -13.40
C ALA A 263 18.78 -12.18 -14.67
N GLN A 264 17.76 -12.01 -15.52
CA GLN A 264 17.66 -12.72 -16.80
C GLN A 264 18.77 -12.31 -17.77
N HIS A 265 19.07 -11.01 -17.88
CA HIS A 265 20.16 -10.51 -18.72
C HIS A 265 21.54 -10.96 -18.24
N ALA A 266 21.78 -11.01 -16.93
CA ALA A 266 23.03 -11.53 -16.35
C ALA A 266 23.23 -13.03 -16.67
N HIS A 267 22.15 -13.82 -16.63
CA HIS A 267 22.21 -15.24 -16.95
C HIS A 267 22.50 -15.48 -18.45
N ALA A 268 21.91 -14.67 -19.34
CA ALA A 268 22.14 -14.74 -20.79
C ALA A 268 23.59 -14.37 -21.18
N ARG A 269 24.20 -13.39 -20.51
CA ARG A 269 25.61 -13.02 -20.75
C ARG A 269 26.58 -14.13 -20.34
N ASN A 270 26.35 -14.77 -19.20
CA ASN A 270 27.21 -15.87 -18.72
C ASN A 270 27.15 -17.13 -19.60
N THR A 271 26.02 -17.36 -20.27
CA THR A 271 25.87 -18.47 -21.23
C THR A 271 26.49 -18.16 -22.59
N GLN A 272 26.60 -16.90 -22.99
CA GLN A 272 27.28 -16.48 -24.23
C GLN A 272 28.82 -16.48 -24.15
N SER A 273 29.40 -16.46 -22.95
CA SER A 273 30.85 -16.52 -22.77
C SER A 273 31.52 -17.88 -23.11
N HIS A 274 30.74 -18.92 -23.44
CA HIS A 274 31.30 -20.27 -23.69
C HIS A 274 31.38 -20.70 -25.16
N THR A 275 31.04 -19.84 -26.12
CA THR A 275 31.21 -20.10 -27.56
C THR A 275 31.97 -18.96 -28.24
N GLN A 276 33.28 -18.88 -28.00
CA GLN A 276 34.16 -18.11 -28.88
C GLN A 276 34.66 -18.99 -30.04
N THR A 277 34.27 -18.62 -31.26
CA THR A 277 35.27 -18.39 -32.31
C THR A 277 34.75 -17.37 -33.34
N ARG A 278 35.62 -16.39 -33.60
CA ARG A 278 35.76 -15.51 -34.78
C ARG A 278 35.13 -14.10 -34.82
N THR A 279 36.10 -13.18 -34.90
CA THR A 279 36.22 -11.91 -35.66
C THR A 279 35.61 -10.62 -35.10
N PRO A 280 36.41 -9.52 -35.01
CA PRO A 280 35.98 -8.24 -34.46
C PRO A 280 35.51 -7.28 -35.56
N HIS A 281 34.24 -6.89 -35.53
CA HIS A 281 33.75 -5.73 -36.27
C HIS A 281 32.85 -4.86 -35.36
N THR A 282 33.40 -3.70 -35.01
CA THR A 282 32.80 -2.35 -35.03
C THR A 282 31.31 -2.18 -34.65
N HIS A 283 31.13 -1.42 -33.56
CA HIS A 283 29.98 -0.57 -33.24
C HIS A 283 28.60 -1.23 -33.08
N ALA A 284 28.48 -2.17 -32.14
CA ALA A 284 27.22 -2.38 -31.43
C ALA A 284 27.28 -1.56 -30.14
N ARG A 285 26.71 -0.36 -30.20
CA ARG A 285 26.43 0.53 -29.08
C ARG A 285 25.64 -0.30 -28.04
N ASN A 286 26.31 -0.76 -26.99
CA ASN A 286 25.66 -1.26 -25.79
C ASN A 286 25.01 -0.07 -25.09
N GLU A 287 23.92 0.45 -25.66
CA GLU A 287 22.94 1.18 -24.88
C GLU A 287 22.24 0.13 -24.03
N SER A 288 22.81 -0.18 -22.87
CA SER A 288 22.01 -0.66 -21.77
C SER A 288 20.83 0.30 -21.68
N SER A 289 19.63 -0.17 -22.00
CA SER A 289 18.41 0.62 -21.85
C SER A 289 18.44 1.25 -20.46
N THR A 290 18.75 2.55 -20.39
CA THR A 290 18.71 3.35 -19.16
C THR A 290 17.26 3.54 -18.69
N TRP A 291 16.32 2.89 -19.38
CA TRP A 291 14.90 2.93 -19.15
C TRP A 291 14.48 1.68 -18.40
N THR A 292 14.11 1.86 -17.13
CA THR A 292 13.60 0.83 -16.24
C THR A 292 12.13 1.14 -15.92
N LYS A 293 11.31 0.13 -15.62
CA LYS A 293 9.89 0.34 -15.26
C LYS A 293 9.77 1.22 -14.03
N ARG A 294 10.68 1.04 -13.06
CA ARG A 294 10.82 1.91 -11.90
C ARG A 294 11.06 3.36 -12.32
N ARG A 295 11.98 3.61 -13.24
CA ARG A 295 12.27 4.98 -13.72
C ARG A 295 11.09 5.60 -14.45
N GLU A 296 10.36 4.82 -15.25
CA GLU A 296 9.15 5.26 -15.91
C GLU A 296 8.04 5.63 -14.91
N PHE A 297 7.83 4.80 -13.87
CA PHE A 297 6.90 5.09 -12.79
C PHE A 297 7.26 6.42 -12.10
N LEU A 298 8.54 6.60 -11.76
CA LEU A 298 9.05 7.80 -11.11
C LEU A 298 8.88 9.07 -11.96
N LEU A 299 9.02 8.96 -13.29
CA LEU A 299 8.78 10.09 -14.20
C LEU A 299 7.29 10.43 -14.30
N ARG A 300 6.40 9.44 -14.33
CA ARG A 300 4.94 9.67 -14.30
C ARG A 300 4.52 10.33 -12.99
N MET A 301 5.01 9.83 -11.86
CA MET A 301 4.79 10.48 -10.56
C MET A 301 5.27 11.92 -10.53
N ARG A 302 6.42 12.22 -11.14
CA ARG A 302 6.92 13.59 -11.22
C ARG A 302 5.97 14.50 -12.01
N LYS A 303 5.37 13.98 -13.07
CA LYS A 303 4.36 14.69 -13.84
C LYS A 303 3.11 14.95 -13.00
N ASP A 304 2.59 13.92 -12.33
CA ASP A 304 1.42 14.04 -11.45
C ASP A 304 1.64 15.09 -10.35
N TRP A 305 2.85 15.16 -9.80
CA TRP A 305 3.24 16.16 -8.82
C TRP A 305 3.24 17.59 -9.38
N ASN A 306 3.78 17.79 -10.58
CA ASN A 306 3.77 19.11 -11.21
C ASN A 306 2.32 19.54 -11.52
N GLU A 307 1.45 18.61 -11.92
CA GLU A 307 0.03 18.86 -12.12
C GLU A 307 -0.69 19.20 -10.81
N TYR A 308 -0.37 18.49 -9.72
CA TYR A 308 -0.89 18.80 -8.38
C TYR A 308 -0.45 20.20 -7.90
N LEU A 309 0.83 20.56 -8.06
CA LEU A 309 1.29 21.89 -7.69
C LEU A 309 0.63 22.97 -8.55
N ALA A 310 0.44 22.73 -9.85
CA ALA A 310 -0.22 23.66 -10.75
C ALA A 310 -1.72 23.85 -10.42
N SER A 311 -2.41 22.81 -9.95
CA SER A 311 -3.82 22.92 -9.55
C SER A 311 -3.99 23.63 -8.20
N VAL A 312 -3.04 23.48 -7.28
CA VAL A 312 -3.01 24.22 -6.01
C VAL A 312 -2.68 25.71 -6.22
N ASP A 313 -1.85 26.03 -7.21
CA ASP A 313 -1.44 27.41 -7.52
C ASP A 313 -2.47 28.18 -8.38
N GLY A 314 -3.22 27.46 -9.24
CA GLY A 314 -4.19 28.03 -10.17
C GLY A 314 -5.50 28.56 -9.57
N ASP A 315 -5.79 28.26 -8.30
CA ASP A 315 -7.08 28.59 -7.65
C ASP A 315 -7.03 29.87 -6.79
N ARG A 316 -6.01 30.74 -6.97
CA ARG A 316 -5.83 31.94 -6.13
C ARG A 316 -5.88 33.26 -6.89
N THR A 317 -6.88 34.08 -6.52
CA THR A 317 -6.92 35.53 -6.76
C THR A 317 -6.12 36.26 -5.67
N ALA A 318 -4.85 36.53 -5.97
CA ALA A 318 -4.02 37.68 -5.58
C ALA A 318 -4.09 38.32 -4.15
N SER A 319 -4.58 37.68 -3.09
CA SER A 319 -4.79 38.41 -1.81
C SER A 319 -4.31 37.79 -0.50
N ASP A 320 -3.70 36.60 -0.45
CA ASP A 320 -3.13 36.08 0.82
C ASP A 320 -1.69 35.55 0.64
N GLU A 321 -0.72 36.41 1.02
CA GLU A 321 0.74 36.15 1.04
C GLU A 321 1.24 35.45 2.32
N HIS A 322 0.39 34.71 3.05
CA HIS A 322 0.86 33.91 4.19
C HIS A 322 0.67 32.40 3.97
N GLU A 323 1.80 31.70 4.02
CA GLU A 323 1.98 30.25 3.92
C GLU A 323 1.61 29.62 2.57
N LEU A 324 2.63 29.49 1.72
CA LEU A 324 2.72 28.41 0.74
C LEU A 324 2.33 27.10 1.45
N VAL A 325 1.20 26.49 1.09
CA VAL A 325 0.83 25.15 1.58
C VAL A 325 1.74 24.15 0.87
N ALA A 326 3.00 24.09 1.33
CA ALA A 326 3.85 22.94 1.05
C ALA A 326 3.10 21.69 1.52
N PRO A 327 3.14 20.58 0.77
CA PRO A 327 2.53 19.35 1.24
C PRO A 327 3.12 18.98 2.59
N PRO A 328 2.32 18.33 3.46
CA PRO A 328 2.74 18.04 4.81
C PRO A 328 4.08 17.31 4.76
N GLY A 329 5.02 17.69 5.61
CA GLY A 329 6.27 16.92 5.74
C GLY A 329 5.93 15.47 6.09
N LEU A 330 6.73 14.49 5.66
CA LEU A 330 6.44 13.07 5.93
C LEU A 330 6.14 12.81 7.42
N ARG A 331 6.87 13.49 8.30
CA ARG A 331 6.69 13.42 9.75
C ARG A 331 5.28 13.84 10.21
N GLN A 332 4.68 14.79 9.52
CA GLN A 332 3.35 15.36 9.82
C GLN A 332 2.20 14.47 9.35
N ILE A 333 2.44 13.36 8.64
CA ILE A 333 1.36 12.46 8.19
C ILE A 333 0.99 11.45 9.27
N TRP A 334 1.99 10.86 9.91
CA TRP A 334 1.79 9.76 10.86
C TRP A 334 2.69 9.88 12.08
N PHE A 335 3.99 10.12 11.85
CA PHE A 335 5.03 9.96 12.87
C PHE A 335 4.82 10.88 14.07
N GLU A 336 4.52 12.16 13.87
CA GLU A 336 4.32 13.10 14.98
C GLU A 336 3.12 12.73 15.85
N ALA A 337 1.97 12.42 15.23
CA ALA A 337 0.77 12.03 15.95
C ALA A 337 0.96 10.69 16.68
N ALA A 338 1.60 9.71 16.02
CA ALA A 338 1.86 8.39 16.57
C ALA A 338 2.85 8.43 17.74
N GLU A 339 3.94 9.20 17.62
CA GLU A 339 4.93 9.39 18.69
C GLU A 339 4.30 10.07 19.91
N LYS A 340 3.49 11.12 19.70
CA LYS A 340 2.75 11.79 20.79
C LYS A 340 1.80 10.83 21.49
N GLU A 341 1.08 10.01 20.74
CA GLU A 341 0.15 9.03 21.30
C GLU A 341 0.86 7.88 22.03
N MET A 342 2.02 7.42 21.54
CA MET A 342 2.86 6.43 22.24
C MET A 342 3.44 7.00 23.54
N TYR A 343 3.93 8.24 23.50
CA TYR A 343 4.44 8.93 24.69
C TYR A 343 3.34 9.08 25.74
N ARG A 344 2.13 9.47 25.32
CA ARG A 344 0.94 9.56 26.20
C ARG A 344 0.63 8.22 26.89
N ARG A 345 0.93 7.09 26.23
CA ARG A 345 0.75 5.73 26.76
C ARG A 345 1.96 5.21 27.56
N GLY A 346 3.00 6.03 27.76
CA GLY A 346 4.18 5.69 28.54
C GLY A 346 5.29 4.94 27.77
N TYR A 347 5.24 4.93 26.44
CA TYR A 347 6.26 4.32 25.60
C TYR A 347 7.22 5.37 25.06
N ILE A 348 8.52 5.19 25.35
CA ILE A 348 9.59 5.97 24.72
C ILE A 348 10.07 5.15 23.52
N VAL A 349 9.81 5.65 22.31
CA VAL A 349 10.50 5.15 21.12
C VAL A 349 11.95 5.60 21.27
N ASN A 350 12.87 4.65 21.49
CA ASN A 350 14.29 4.99 21.54
C ASN A 350 14.69 5.61 20.19
N SER A 351 15.08 6.88 20.24
CA SER A 351 15.62 7.75 19.18
C SER A 351 16.87 7.19 18.46
N VAL A 352 17.21 5.90 18.60
CA VAL A 352 18.37 5.30 17.94
C VAL A 352 18.04 4.89 16.50
N MET A 353 16.75 4.72 16.15
CA MET A 353 16.30 4.56 14.75
C MET A 353 16.05 5.89 14.03
N THR A 354 16.08 7.04 14.72
CA THR A 354 15.95 8.37 14.10
C THR A 354 17.30 8.94 13.62
N SER A 355 18.42 8.23 13.85
CA SER A 355 19.75 8.66 13.40
C SER A 355 20.14 8.14 12.02
N ILE A 356 19.31 7.33 11.37
CA ILE A 356 19.39 7.10 9.92
C ILE A 356 18.45 8.11 9.26
N GLU A 357 18.90 9.37 9.31
CA GLU A 357 18.45 10.55 8.56
C GLU A 357 16.93 10.75 8.40
N ILE A 358 16.37 11.60 9.27
CA ILE A 358 15.27 12.51 8.90
C ILE A 358 15.71 13.38 7.73
#